data_AF-I4N3N4-F1
#
_entry.id   AF-I4N3N4-F1
#
_cell.length_a   1.000
_cell.length_b   1.000
_cell.length_c   1.000
_cell.angle_alpha   90.00
_cell.angle_beta   90.00
_cell.angle_gamma   90.00
#
_symmetry.space_group_name_H-M   'P 1'
#
loop_
_entity.id
_entity.type
_entity.pdbx_description
1 polymer ?
#
loop_
_entity_poly.entity_id
_entity_poly.type
_entity_poly.pdbx_seq_one_letter_code
_entity_poly.pdbx_strand_id
1 'polypeptide(L)'
;MHQTPVQLSIDFTATIIRIPRTPIRSTICAGATMVTLEGRAMPAMEWASLRGLKWQTVKMRRLRGDNWADALAPDLRRSTFMSGWKLHG
;
A
#
# COMPACT_ATOMS: atom_id res chain seq x y z
N MET A 1 -54.90 3.19 45.00
CA MET A 1 -53.84 2.39 44.34
C MET A 1 -53.01 3.35 43.51
N HIS A 2 -51.86 3.83 44.01
CA HIS A 2 -50.98 4.74 43.28
C HIS A 2 -49.65 4.04 43.03
N GLN A 3 -49.37 3.76 41.76
CA GLN A 3 -48.15 3.11 41.29
C GLN A 3 -47.12 4.20 40.94
N THR A 4 -45.97 4.18 41.59
CA THR A 4 -44.82 5.05 41.24
C THR A 4 -44.06 4.46 40.05
N PRO A 5 -43.71 5.26 39.02
CA PRO A 5 -42.85 4.78 37.95
C PRO A 5 -41.40 4.72 38.41
N VAL A 6 -40.76 3.56 38.21
CA VAL A 6 -39.33 3.35 38.46
C VAL A 6 -38.54 4.00 37.32
N GLN A 7 -37.72 4.98 37.64
CA GLN A 7 -36.86 5.68 36.68
C GLN A 7 -35.57 4.86 36.51
N LEU A 8 -35.33 4.34 35.30
CA LEU A 8 -34.10 3.62 34.94
C LEU A 8 -33.07 4.63 34.42
N SER A 9 -32.06 4.94 35.24
CA SER A 9 -30.88 5.69 34.83
C SER A 9 -29.89 4.76 34.12
N ILE A 10 -29.52 5.09 32.88
CA ILE A 10 -28.50 4.36 32.13
C ILE A 10 -27.16 5.10 32.34
N ASP A 11 -26.27 4.52 33.15
CA ASP A 11 -24.95 5.08 33.40
C ASP A 11 -24.03 4.83 32.19
N PHE A 12 -23.79 5.87 31.40
CA PHE A 12 -22.85 5.81 30.27
C PHE A 12 -21.41 5.98 30.78
N THR A 13 -20.77 4.89 31.18
CA THR A 13 -19.35 4.91 31.51
C THR A 13 -18.52 5.00 30.24
N ALA A 14 -17.85 6.14 30.05
CA ALA A 14 -17.00 6.39 28.89
C ALA A 14 -15.82 5.42 28.86
N THR A 15 -15.92 4.39 28.04
CA THR A 15 -14.83 3.43 27.84
C THR A 15 -13.82 4.02 26.85
N ILE A 16 -12.60 4.30 27.32
CA ILE A 16 -11.50 4.74 26.44
C ILE A 16 -10.98 3.53 25.67
N ILE A 17 -11.38 3.40 24.41
CA ILE A 17 -10.86 2.37 23.50
C ILE A 17 -9.48 2.82 22.99
N ARG A 18 -8.42 2.14 23.41
CA ARG A 18 -7.07 2.35 22.86
C ARG A 18 -6.95 1.57 21.55
N ILE A 19 -7.27 2.22 20.44
CA ILE A 19 -7.08 1.63 19.11
C ILE A 19 -5.58 1.60 18.80
N PRO A 20 -4.96 0.41 18.62
CA PRO A 20 -3.55 0.33 18.25
C PRO A 20 -3.35 0.97 16.87
N ARG A 21 -2.33 1.82 16.72
CA ARG A 21 -1.93 2.37 15.42
C ARG A 21 -1.42 1.22 14.54
N THR A 22 -2.27 0.71 13.65
CA THR A 22 -1.82 -0.23 12.64
C THR A 22 -0.87 0.49 11.68
N PRO A 23 0.20 -0.18 11.21
CA PRO A 23 1.11 0.43 10.24
C PRO A 23 0.29 0.79 8.99
N ILE A 24 0.37 2.06 8.58
CA ILE A 24 -0.24 2.54 7.35
C ILE A 24 0.42 1.79 6.19
N ARG A 25 -0.27 0.76 5.67
CA ARG A 25 0.17 0.10 4.44
C ARG A 25 -0.04 1.11 3.31
N SER A 26 1.06 1.60 2.72
CA SER A 26 0.95 2.49 1.56
C SER A 26 0.24 1.78 0.42
N THR A 27 -0.88 2.33 -0.03
CA THR A 27 -1.69 1.82 -1.15
C THR A 27 -1.14 2.23 -2.52
N ILE A 28 -0.16 3.14 -2.55
CA ILE A 28 0.47 3.70 -3.76
C ILE A 28 1.06 2.62 -4.67
N CYS A 29 1.44 1.47 -4.09
CA CYS A 29 2.05 0.34 -4.78
C CYS A 29 1.28 -0.96 -4.46
N ALA A 30 -0.05 -0.96 -4.55
CA ALA A 30 -0.83 -2.17 -4.38
C ALA A 30 -0.66 -3.09 -5.60
N GLY A 31 -0.53 -4.40 -5.38
CA GLY A 31 -0.42 -5.36 -6.49
C GLY A 31 -1.69 -5.46 -7.34
N ALA A 32 -2.83 -5.08 -6.75
CA ALA A 32 -4.13 -5.00 -7.41
C ALA A 32 -4.33 -3.72 -8.25
N THR A 33 -3.36 -2.80 -8.27
CA THR A 33 -3.45 -1.61 -9.11
C THR A 33 -3.52 -2.02 -10.58
N MET A 34 -4.55 -1.58 -11.29
CA MET A 34 -4.70 -1.82 -12.72
C MET A 34 -3.69 -0.99 -13.50
N VAL A 35 -2.90 -1.66 -14.35
CA VAL A 35 -1.87 -1.05 -15.18
C VAL A 35 -2.13 -1.44 -16.63
N THR A 36 -2.19 -0.44 -17.50
CA THR A 36 -2.32 -0.64 -18.95
C THR A 36 -0.95 -0.62 -19.59
N LEU A 37 -0.52 -1.74 -20.16
CA LEU A 37 0.69 -1.86 -20.98
C LEU A 37 0.32 -2.63 -22.25
N GLU A 38 0.95 -2.27 -23.39
CA GLU A 38 0.75 -2.99 -24.67
C GLU A 38 -0.74 -3.12 -25.06
N GLY A 39 -1.55 -2.12 -24.72
CA GLY A 39 -2.99 -2.11 -25.01
C GLY A 39 -3.86 -3.00 -24.11
N ARG A 40 -3.29 -3.67 -23.09
CA ARG A 40 -4.04 -4.51 -22.14
C ARG A 40 -3.97 -3.95 -20.72
N ALA A 41 -5.11 -3.84 -20.06
CA ALA A 41 -5.19 -3.48 -18.64
C ALA A 41 -5.27 -4.74 -17.77
N MET A 42 -4.37 -4.87 -16.80
CA MET A 42 -4.39 -5.97 -15.81
C MET A 42 -3.72 -5.53 -14.50
N PRO A 43 -3.91 -6.27 -13.40
CA PRO A 43 -3.23 -5.99 -12.14
C PRO A 43 -1.71 -5.97 -12.28
N ALA A 44 -1.06 -5.02 -11.60
CA ALA A 44 0.39 -4.86 -11.61
C ALA A 44 1.14 -6.14 -11.19
N MET A 45 0.57 -6.90 -10.25
CA MET A 45 1.15 -8.17 -9.82
C MET A 45 1.09 -9.25 -10.91
N GLU A 46 0.05 -9.25 -11.73
CA GLU A 46 -0.07 -10.18 -12.88
C GLU A 46 0.94 -9.82 -13.97
N TRP A 47 1.10 -8.52 -14.29
CA TRP A 47 2.17 -8.06 -15.18
C TRP A 47 3.55 -8.50 -14.68
N ALA A 48 3.81 -8.39 -13.38
CA ALA A 48 5.08 -8.82 -12.80
C ALA A 48 5.31 -10.32 -13.02
N SER A 49 4.31 -11.15 -12.73
CA SER A 49 4.37 -12.60 -12.96
C SER A 49 4.59 -12.94 -14.44
N LEU A 50 3.87 -12.30 -15.36
CA LEU A 50 4.01 -12.51 -16.80
C LEU A 50 5.41 -12.16 -17.31
N ARG A 51 6.03 -11.12 -16.75
CA ARG A 51 7.37 -10.66 -17.12
C ARG A 51 8.49 -11.32 -16.30
N GLY A 52 8.17 -12.34 -15.50
CA GLY A 52 9.15 -13.08 -14.69
C GLY A 52 9.77 -12.28 -13.54
N LEU A 53 9.10 -11.21 -13.09
CA LEU A 53 9.57 -10.32 -12.03
C LEU A 53 8.94 -10.66 -10.67
N LYS A 54 9.75 -10.64 -9.62
CA LYS A 54 9.24 -10.68 -8.24
C LYS A 54 8.48 -9.38 -7.94
N TRP A 55 7.30 -9.49 -7.36
CA TRP A 55 6.50 -8.32 -6.96
C TRP A 55 7.27 -7.33 -6.08
N GLN A 56 8.09 -7.84 -5.15
CA GLN A 56 8.92 -6.99 -4.29
C GLN A 56 9.89 -6.10 -5.09
N THR A 57 10.42 -6.58 -6.22
CA THR A 57 11.28 -5.77 -7.11
C THR A 57 10.50 -4.62 -7.72
N VAL A 58 9.32 -4.90 -8.27
CA VAL A 58 8.43 -3.88 -8.86
C VAL A 58 8.02 -2.85 -7.80
N LYS A 59 7.69 -3.30 -6.60
CA LYS A 59 7.35 -2.43 -5.46
C LYS A 59 8.49 -1.49 -5.11
N MET A 60 9.72 -1.99 -5.02
CA MET A 60 10.89 -1.15 -4.72
C MET A 60 11.19 -0.15 -5.83
N ARG A 61 11.04 -0.54 -7.10
CA ARG A 61 11.16 0.35 -8.25
C ARG A 61 10.12 1.48 -8.20
N ARG A 62 8.85 1.14 -7.94
CA ARG A 62 7.77 2.13 -7.73
C ARG A 62 8.04 3.06 -6.57
N LEU A 63 8.56 2.55 -5.45
CA LEU A 63 8.93 3.38 -4.29
C LEU A 63 10.12 4.31 -4.56
N ARG A 64 11.00 3.97 -5.52
CA ARG A 64 12.08 4.85 -5.98
C ARG A 64 11.62 5.93 -6.96
N GLY A 65 10.39 5.83 -7.48
CA GLY A 65 9.81 6.78 -8.41
C GLY A 65 9.71 6.28 -9.85
N ASP A 66 10.12 5.05 -10.15
CA ASP A 66 10.00 4.48 -11.50
C ASP A 66 8.52 4.45 -11.92
N ASN A 67 8.23 4.75 -13.19
CA ASN A 67 6.89 4.57 -13.75
C ASN A 67 6.57 3.06 -13.90
N TRP A 68 5.32 2.73 -14.25
CA TRP A 68 4.93 1.32 -14.37
C TRP A 68 5.64 0.57 -15.51
N ALA A 69 5.90 1.23 -16.64
CA ALA A 69 6.58 0.60 -17.77
C ALA A 69 8.01 0.19 -17.39
N ASP A 70 8.75 1.09 -16.73
CA ASP A 70 10.11 0.85 -16.26
C ASP A 70 10.13 -0.13 -15.08
N ALA A 71 9.23 0.04 -14.11
CA ALA A 71 9.14 -0.83 -12.95
C ALA A 71 8.87 -2.30 -13.35
N LEU A 72 8.08 -2.50 -14.40
CA LEU A 72 7.75 -3.80 -14.98
C LEU A 72 8.68 -4.22 -16.13
N ALA A 73 9.72 -3.46 -16.46
CA ALA A 73 10.70 -3.88 -17.46
C ALA A 73 11.62 -4.98 -16.89
N PRO A 74 11.73 -6.16 -17.52
CA PRO A 74 12.57 -7.24 -17.02
C PRO A 74 14.05 -6.84 -17.01
N ASP A 75 14.47 -6.09 -18.04
CA ASP A 75 15.87 -5.73 -18.28
C ASP A 75 16.33 -4.47 -17.56
N LEU A 76 15.47 -3.83 -16.76
CA LEU A 76 15.86 -2.63 -16.02
C LEU A 76 16.96 -3.01 -15.02
N ARG A 77 18.21 -2.71 -15.41
CA ARG A 77 19.44 -2.98 -14.67
C ARG A 77 19.24 -2.59 -13.21
N ARG A 78 19.77 -3.42 -12.30
CA ARG A 78 19.89 -3.06 -10.87
C ARG A 78 20.64 -1.74 -10.77
N SER A 79 19.93 -0.61 -10.72
CA SER A 79 20.49 0.64 -10.24
C SER A 79 20.89 0.37 -8.80
N THR A 80 22.20 0.37 -8.54
CA THR A 80 22.71 0.36 -7.17
C THR A 80 22.14 1.61 -6.52
N PHE A 81 21.49 1.46 -5.37
CA PHE A 81 20.82 2.55 -4.65
C PHE A 81 21.72 3.80 -4.47
N MET A 82 23.04 3.60 -4.48
CA MET A 82 24.08 4.62 -4.34
C MET A 82 24.48 5.33 -5.66
N SER A 83 23.99 4.91 -6.83
CA SER A 83 24.47 5.42 -8.13
C SER A 83 24.16 6.91 -8.39
N GLY A 84 23.19 7.49 -7.67
CA GLY A 84 22.90 8.93 -7.67
C GLY A 84 23.58 9.72 -6.55
N TRP A 85 24.21 9.07 -5.57
CA TRP A 85 24.99 9.73 -4.52
C TRP A 85 26.38 10.07 -5.08
N LYS A 86 26.46 10.96 -6.08
CA LYS A 86 27.72 11.64 -6.35
C LYS A 86 27.97 12.53 -5.13
N LEU A 87 28.91 12.12 -4.28
CA LEU A 87 29.56 12.99 -3.32
C LEU A 87 30.08 14.20 -4.11
N HIS A 88 29.36 15.32 -4.03
CA HIS A 88 29.99 16.61 -4.32
C HIS A 88 30.99 16.83 -3.18
N GLY A 89 32.26 16.52 -3.47
CA GLY A 89 33.41 17.03 -2.73
C GLY A 89 33.72 18.45 -3.15
#